data_AF-A0AAD5BPZ7-F1
#
_entry.id   AF-A0AAD5BPZ7-F1
#
_cell.length_a   1.000
_cell.length_b   1.000
_cell.length_c   1.000
_cell.angle_alpha   90.00
_cell.angle_beta   90.00
_cell.angle_gamma   90.00
#
_symmetry.space_group_name_H-M   'P 1'
#
loop_
_entity.id
_entity.type
_entity.pdbx_description
1 polymer ?
#
loop_
_entity_poly.entity_id
_entity_poly.type
_entity_poly.pdbx_seq_one_letter_code
_entity_poly.pdbx_strand_id
1 'polypeptide(L)'
;MPGFVHPLRACCGHGGKYNYNMHIGCGGKVKINGEDILVGKACDDPTVMINWDGVHYTQAANKWIFDQIVNGSFSDPPTPIEFACHKQY
;
A
#
# COMPACT_ATOMS: atom_id res chain seq x y z
N MET A 1 17.84 -7.14 0.27
CA MET A 1 16.91 -6.00 0.22
C MET A 1 16.27 -5.87 1.58
N PRO A 2 16.24 -4.70 2.23
CA PRO A 2 15.39 -4.55 3.40
C PRO A 2 13.95 -4.68 2.88
N GLY A 3 13.20 -5.65 3.42
CA GLY A 3 11.78 -5.79 3.12
C GLY A 3 10.98 -4.60 3.64
N PHE A 4 9.67 -4.77 3.82
CA PHE A 4 8.85 -3.71 4.39
C PHE A 4 9.24 -3.43 5.86
N VAL A 5 9.72 -2.21 6.14
CA VAL A 5 10.30 -1.83 7.45
C VAL A 5 9.21 -1.42 8.45
N HIS A 6 8.08 -0.89 7.96
CA HIS A 6 6.94 -0.50 8.78
C HIS A 6 5.64 -1.11 8.24
N PRO A 7 5.37 -2.40 8.51
CA PRO A 7 4.27 -3.12 7.88
C PRO A 7 2.87 -2.61 8.27
N LEU A 8 2.73 -2.01 9.46
CA LEU A 8 1.44 -1.55 9.99
C LEU A 8 1.19 -0.05 9.83
N ARG A 9 2.24 0.76 9.58
CA ARG A 9 2.13 2.23 9.52
C ARG A 9 1.69 2.66 8.13
N ALA A 10 0.71 3.57 8.04
CA ALA A 10 0.33 4.22 6.79
C ALA A 10 1.42 5.22 6.34
N CYS A 11 1.83 5.13 5.08
CA CYS A 11 2.80 6.05 4.49
C CYS A 11 2.22 7.47 4.34
N CYS A 12 1.00 7.60 3.83
CA CYS A 12 0.31 8.85 3.63
C CYS A 12 -0.85 9.03 4.62
N GLY A 13 -0.69 9.95 5.56
CA GLY A 13 -1.69 10.15 6.62
C GLY A 13 -1.18 11.09 7.68
N HIS A 14 -1.99 11.29 8.72
CA HIS A 14 -1.64 12.22 9.78
C HIS A 14 -2.18 11.79 11.14
N GLY A 15 -1.29 11.69 12.12
CA GLY A 15 -1.64 11.44 13.51
C GLY A 15 -2.28 10.07 13.74
N GLY A 16 -2.82 9.85 14.94
CA GLY A 16 -3.42 8.58 15.33
C GLY A 16 -2.44 7.41 15.44
N LYS A 17 -2.95 6.23 15.82
CA LYS A 17 -2.15 5.01 15.85
C LYS A 17 -1.84 4.61 14.42
N TYR A 18 -0.57 4.25 14.16
CA TYR A 18 -0.09 3.84 12.83
C TYR A 18 -0.15 4.92 11.74
N ASN A 19 -0.19 6.20 12.10
CA ASN A 19 -0.33 7.32 11.15
C ASN A 19 -1.67 7.32 10.38
N TYR A 20 -2.72 6.74 10.97
CA TYR A 20 -4.06 6.69 10.41
C TYR A 20 -5.04 7.49 11.27
N ASN A 21 -5.82 8.34 10.59
CA ASN A 21 -6.90 9.10 11.18
C ASN A 21 -8.07 9.16 10.20
N MET A 22 -9.24 8.66 10.60
CA MET A 22 -10.43 8.61 9.73
C MET A 22 -10.96 10.00 9.33
N HIS A 23 -10.60 11.06 10.07
CA HIS A 23 -11.01 12.43 9.79
C HIS A 23 -9.97 13.23 9.01
N ILE A 24 -8.71 12.77 8.96
CA ILE A 24 -7.60 13.44 8.28
C ILE A 24 -6.81 12.40 7.48
N GLY A 25 -7.29 12.12 6.26
CA GLY A 25 -6.65 11.18 5.35
C GLY A 25 -5.44 11.75 4.60
N CYS A 26 -4.90 10.94 3.69
CA CYS A 26 -3.89 11.37 2.74
C CYS A 26 -4.34 12.61 1.96
N GLY A 27 -3.46 13.60 1.80
CA GLY A 27 -3.80 14.89 1.20
C GLY A 27 -4.54 15.86 2.13
N GLY A 28 -4.89 15.45 3.35
CA GLY A 28 -5.63 16.25 4.33
C GLY A 28 -4.89 17.54 4.69
N LYS A 29 -5.63 18.65 4.71
CA LYS A 29 -5.13 19.98 5.11
C LYS A 29 -5.87 20.46 6.35
N VAL A 30 -5.18 21.27 7.15
CA VAL A 30 -5.78 21.98 8.30
C VAL A 30 -5.44 23.46 8.23
N LYS A 31 -6.38 24.31 8.65
CA LYS A 31 -6.15 25.76 8.75
C LYS A 31 -5.35 26.07 10.00
N ILE A 32 -4.17 26.65 9.83
CA ILE A 32 -3.34 27.18 10.92
C ILE A 32 -3.05 28.64 10.59
N ASN A 33 -3.46 29.56 11.46
CA ASN A 33 -3.28 31.00 11.28
C ASN A 33 -3.80 31.53 9.91
N GLY A 34 -4.89 30.95 9.40
CA GLY A 34 -5.51 31.33 8.13
C GLY A 34 -4.93 30.62 6.88
N GLU A 35 -3.83 29.90 7.01
CA GLU A 35 -3.18 29.17 5.91
C GLU A 35 -3.58 27.67 5.92
N ASP A 36 -3.81 27.09 4.73
CA ASP A 36 -4.08 25.66 4.58
C ASP A 36 -2.78 24.86 4.55
N ILE A 37 -2.45 24.23 5.68
CA ILE A 37 -1.24 23.41 5.82
C ILE A 37 -1.56 21.95 5.49
N LEU A 38 -0.81 21.37 4.56
CA LEU A 38 -0.88 19.93 4.26
C LEU A 38 -0.30 19.13 5.43
N VAL A 39 -1.14 18.36 6.12
CA VAL A 39 -0.74 17.53 7.26
C VAL A 39 -0.76 16.04 6.95
N GLY A 40 -1.68 15.60 6.08
CA GLY A 40 -1.74 14.24 5.55
C GLY A 40 -0.72 14.00 4.45
N LYS A 41 0.57 14.17 4.76
CA LYS A 41 1.67 14.03 3.79
C LYS A 41 2.00 12.55 3.57
N ALA A 42 2.49 12.24 2.37
CA ALA A 42 3.15 10.97 2.10
C ALA A 42 4.49 10.88 2.85
N CYS A 43 4.92 9.67 3.14
CA CYS A 43 6.23 9.37 3.70
C CYS A 43 7.33 9.52 2.64
N ASP A 44 8.58 9.63 3.07
CA ASP A 44 9.72 9.88 2.18
C ASP A 44 10.01 8.72 1.21
N ASP A 45 9.83 7.48 1.68
CA ASP A 45 10.05 6.28 0.87
C ASP A 45 8.85 5.32 0.95
N PRO A 46 7.93 5.36 -0.03
CA PRO A 46 6.79 4.44 -0.09
C PRO A 46 7.20 3.01 -0.48
N THR A 47 8.42 2.77 -0.95
CA THR A 47 8.86 1.44 -1.41
C THR A 47 9.10 0.44 -0.28
N VAL A 48 9.33 0.95 0.93
CA VAL A 48 9.54 0.16 2.16
C VAL A 48 8.29 0.02 3.03
N MET A 49 7.13 0.47 2.54
CA MET A 49 5.87 0.51 3.27
C MET A 49 4.84 -0.44 2.66
N ILE A 50 4.05 -1.13 3.48
CA ILE A 50 2.92 -1.94 2.98
C ILE A 50 1.68 -1.07 2.79
N ASN A 51 1.35 -0.30 3.82
CA ASN A 51 0.12 0.48 3.87
C ASN A 51 0.34 1.89 3.29
N TRP A 52 -0.48 2.27 2.31
CA TRP A 52 -0.50 3.62 1.75
C TRP A 52 -1.21 4.59 2.70
N ASP A 53 -2.52 4.46 2.92
CA ASP A 53 -3.35 5.51 3.57
C ASP A 53 -4.24 5.02 4.74
N GLY A 54 -4.06 3.77 5.15
CA GLY A 54 -4.89 3.06 6.12
C GLY A 54 -5.84 2.05 5.48
N VAL A 55 -6.06 2.12 4.17
CA VAL A 55 -7.02 1.29 3.43
C VAL A 55 -6.35 0.59 2.24
N HIS A 56 -5.50 1.29 1.51
CA HIS A 56 -4.86 0.79 0.29
C HIS A 56 -3.42 0.34 0.53
N TYR A 57 -2.93 -0.60 -0.28
CA TYR A 57 -1.52 -0.95 -0.35
C TYR A 57 -0.71 0.03 -1.17
N THR A 58 0.57 0.16 -0.84
CA THR A 58 1.52 0.87 -1.70
C THR A 58 1.74 0.13 -3.02
N GLN A 59 2.30 0.82 -4.01
CA GLN A 59 2.69 0.19 -5.27
C GLN A 59 3.70 -0.95 -5.05
N ALA A 60 4.63 -0.82 -4.10
CA ALA A 60 5.61 -1.87 -3.80
C ALA A 60 4.95 -3.13 -3.22
N ALA A 61 4.00 -2.97 -2.30
CA ALA A 61 3.23 -4.10 -1.76
C ALA A 61 2.32 -4.74 -2.82
N ASN A 62 1.63 -3.94 -3.64
CA ASN A 62 0.84 -4.46 -4.76
C ASN A 62 1.70 -5.22 -5.77
N LYS A 63 2.90 -4.72 -6.10
CA LYS A 63 3.83 -5.44 -6.97
C LYS A 63 4.25 -6.77 -6.36
N TRP A 64 4.57 -6.80 -5.07
CA TRP A 64 4.94 -8.04 -4.39
C TRP A 64 3.82 -9.08 -4.45
N ILE A 65 2.58 -8.68 -4.15
CA ILE A 65 1.39 -9.56 -4.26
C ILE A 65 1.19 -10.03 -5.70
N PHE A 66 1.27 -9.11 -6.66
CA PHE A 66 1.15 -9.43 -8.08
C PHE A 66 2.16 -10.51 -8.49
N ASP A 67 3.43 -10.37 -8.12
CA ASP A 67 4.48 -11.32 -8.48
C ASP A 67 4.18 -12.75 -7.93
N GLN A 68 3.52 -12.88 -6.77
CA GLN A 68 3.06 -14.17 -6.23
C GLN A 68 1.83 -14.75 -6.96
N ILE A 69 0.98 -13.88 -7.52
CA ILE A 69 -0.19 -14.30 -8.29
C ILE A 69 0.25 -14.78 -9.68
N VAL A 70 1.04 -13.97 -10.41
CA VAL A 70 1.45 -14.34 -11.78
C VAL A 70 2.31 -15.60 -11.82
N ASN A 71 3.16 -15.82 -10.82
CA ASN A 71 3.97 -17.03 -10.75
C ASN A 71 3.22 -18.26 -10.22
N GLY A 72 1.96 -18.11 -9.81
CA GLY A 72 1.11 -19.20 -9.33
C GLY A 72 1.33 -19.61 -7.88
N SER A 73 2.23 -18.96 -7.13
CA SER A 73 2.48 -19.29 -5.72
C SER A 73 1.24 -19.10 -4.84
N PHE A 74 0.34 -18.19 -5.24
CA PHE A 74 -0.95 -17.94 -4.57
C PHE A 74 -2.15 -18.60 -5.28
N SER A 75 -1.90 -19.54 -6.19
CA SER A 75 -2.94 -20.35 -6.83
C SER A 75 -3.07 -21.72 -6.15
N ASP A 76 -4.26 -22.33 -6.23
CA ASP A 76 -4.51 -23.68 -5.76
C ASP A 76 -5.18 -24.52 -6.88
N PRO A 77 -4.48 -25.49 -7.50
CA PRO A 77 -3.09 -25.87 -7.25
C PRO A 77 -2.10 -24.79 -7.75
N PRO A 78 -0.85 -24.74 -7.22
CA PRO A 78 0.14 -23.76 -7.64
C PRO A 78 0.47 -23.85 -9.13
N THR A 79 -0.09 -22.94 -9.92
CA THR A 79 -0.03 -22.93 -11.38
C THR A 79 0.22 -21.51 -11.86
N PRO A 80 1.35 -21.20 -12.50
CA PRO A 80 1.60 -19.88 -13.07
C PRO A 80 0.45 -19.48 -14.00
N ILE A 81 0.14 -18.18 -14.06
CA ILE A 81 -1.02 -17.69 -14.82
C ILE A 81 -0.95 -18.05 -16.31
N GLU A 82 0.26 -18.18 -16.85
CA GLU A 82 0.55 -18.60 -18.23
C GLU A 82 0.02 -20.01 -18.54
N PHE A 83 -0.03 -20.89 -17.53
CA PHE A 83 -0.47 -22.27 -17.65
C PHE A 83 -1.88 -22.51 -17.09
N ALA A 84 -2.53 -21.48 -16.55
CA ALA A 84 -3.85 -21.60 -15.90
C ALA A 84 -4.99 -21.81 -16.91
N CYS A 85 -4.85 -21.31 -18.15
CA CYS A 85 -5.84 -21.52 -19.21
C CYS A 85 -5.49 -22.75 -20.03
N HIS A 86 -6.27 -23.82 -19.87
CA HIS A 86 -6.21 -24.96 -20.80
C HIS A 86 -6.98 -24.63 -22.08
N LYS A 87 -6.34 -24.73 -23.25
CA LYS A 87 -7.08 -24.76 -24.51
C LYS A 87 -7.98 -26.00 -24.49
N GLN A 88 -9.29 -25.78 -24.41
CA GLN A 88 -10.27 -26.83 -24.67
C GLN A 88 -10.24 -27.08 -26.19
N TYR A 89 -9.68 -28.22 -26.58
CA TYR A 89 -9.84 -28.78 -27.91
C TYR A 89 -10.91 -29.87 -27.84
#